data_AF-A0A7C2XZD0-F1
#
_entry.id   AF-A0A7C2XZD0-F1
#
_cell.length_a   1.000
_cell.length_b   1.000
_cell.length_c   1.000
_cell.angle_alpha   90.00
_cell.angle_beta   90.00
_cell.angle_gamma   90.00
#
_symmetry.space_group_name_H-M   'P 1'
#
loop_
_entity.id
_entity.type
_entity.pdbx_description
1 polymer ?
#
loop_
_entity_poly.entity_id
_entity_poly.type
_entity_poly.pdbx_seq_one_letter_code
_entity_poly.pdbx_strand_id
1 'polypeptide(L)'
;MWPEWWDWELEFSSHVEMRMIDRDFTEINLRVMYDRAKNYRQDYMAGRWVIETKHRRQNWEIIVEPDFDEQKVVIITAYKV
;
A
#
# COMPACT_ATOMS: atom_id res chain seq x y z
N MET A 1 4.52 10.87 13.15
CA MET A 1 3.08 10.62 13.30
C MET A 1 2.58 10.09 11.97
N TRP A 2 1.77 9.03 11.99
CA TRP A 2 1.11 8.52 10.78
C TRP A 2 -0.05 9.45 10.40
N PRO A 3 -0.43 9.52 9.11
CA PRO A 3 -1.52 10.37 8.66
C PRO A 3 -2.88 9.86 9.17
N GLU A 4 -3.89 10.73 9.21
CA GLU A 4 -5.21 10.38 9.78
C GLU A 4 -5.91 9.21 9.07
N TRP A 5 -5.66 9.05 7.78
CA TRP A 5 -6.20 7.97 6.96
C TRP A 5 -5.53 6.62 7.19
N TRP A 6 -4.44 6.57 7.98
CA TRP A 6 -3.64 5.36 8.16
C TRP A 6 -4.44 4.17 8.71
N ASP A 7 -5.37 4.44 9.62
CA ASP A 7 -6.18 3.44 10.33
C ASP A 7 -7.52 3.14 9.65
N TRP A 8 -7.75 3.67 8.44
CA TRP A 8 -8.96 3.41 7.66
C TRP A 8 -8.96 2.02 7.03
N GLU A 9 -10.14 1.59 6.56
CA GLU A 9 -10.31 0.29 5.93
C GLU A 9 -9.51 0.21 4.61
N LEU A 10 -8.82 -0.92 4.39
CA LEU A 10 -8.08 -1.16 3.15
C LEU A 10 -8.99 -1.73 2.07
N GLU A 11 -8.95 -1.11 0.89
CA GLU A 11 -9.59 -1.61 -0.32
C GLU A 11 -8.53 -1.96 -1.36
N PHE A 12 -8.72 -3.07 -2.09
CA PHE A 12 -7.74 -3.53 -3.08
C PHE A 12 -8.26 -3.23 -4.48
N SER A 13 -7.52 -2.41 -5.23
CA SER A 13 -7.86 -2.14 -6.62
C SER A 13 -7.67 -3.38 -7.50
N SER A 14 -8.42 -3.47 -8.60
CA SER A 14 -8.21 -4.54 -9.60
C SER A 14 -6.78 -4.57 -10.15
N HIS A 15 -6.06 -3.43 -10.10
CA HIS A 15 -4.66 -3.38 -10.50
C HIS A 15 -3.76 -4.15 -9.53
N VAL A 16 -3.90 -3.97 -8.21
CA VAL A 16 -3.05 -4.69 -7.25
C VAL A 16 -3.37 -6.18 -7.23
N GLU A 17 -4.63 -6.57 -7.43
CA GLU A 17 -5.04 -7.97 -7.56
C GLU A 17 -4.30 -8.68 -8.70
N MET A 18 -4.22 -8.06 -9.88
CA MET A 18 -3.42 -8.60 -10.98
C MET A 18 -1.92 -8.69 -10.63
N ARG A 19 -1.39 -7.70 -9.90
CA ARG A 19 0.02 -7.68 -9.50
C ARG A 19 0.38 -8.68 -8.41
N MET A 20 -0.57 -9.07 -7.55
CA MET A 20 -0.38 -10.15 -6.58
C MET A 20 0.03 -11.45 -7.26
N ILE A 21 -0.65 -11.79 -8.37
CA ILE A 21 -0.36 -12.97 -9.18
C ILE A 21 1.02 -12.83 -9.82
N ASP A 22 1.28 -11.70 -10.50
CA ASP A 22 2.55 -11.47 -11.21
C ASP A 22 3.79 -11.49 -10.29
N ARG A 23 3.62 -11.06 -9.03
CA ARG A 23 4.73 -10.77 -8.10
C ARG A 23 4.75 -11.68 -6.88
N ASP A 24 3.94 -12.74 -6.87
CA ASP A 24 3.88 -13.78 -5.83
C ASP A 24 3.72 -13.22 -4.40
N PHE A 25 2.71 -12.36 -4.20
CA PHE A 25 2.30 -11.92 -2.86
C PHE A 25 0.78 -11.94 -2.73
N THR A 26 0.27 -12.09 -1.52
CA THR A 26 -1.17 -12.17 -1.23
C THR A 26 -1.72 -10.92 -0.56
N GLU A 27 -3.04 -10.81 -0.46
CA GLU A 27 -3.70 -9.78 0.37
C GLU A 27 -3.17 -9.79 1.83
N ILE A 28 -3.01 -10.98 2.41
CA ILE A 28 -2.45 -11.12 3.76
C ILE A 28 -1.03 -10.56 3.82
N ASN A 29 -0.22 -10.79 2.78
CA ASN A 29 1.13 -10.20 2.72
C ASN A 29 1.07 -8.68 2.67
N LEU A 30 0.17 -8.08 1.88
CA LEU A 30 -0.01 -6.62 1.84
C LEU A 30 -0.42 -6.06 3.20
N ARG A 31 -1.39 -6.66 3.87
CA ARG A 31 -1.83 -6.18 5.19
C ARG A 31 -0.69 -6.20 6.20
N VAL A 32 0.11 -7.28 6.21
CA VAL A 32 1.31 -7.37 7.05
C VAL A 32 2.38 -6.35 6.64
N MET A 33 2.55 -6.09 5.34
CA MET A 33 3.51 -5.11 4.84
C MET A 33 3.10 -3.68 5.23
N TYR A 34 1.81 -3.34 5.10
CA TYR A 34 1.25 -2.05 5.47
C TYR A 34 1.38 -1.82 6.98
N ASP A 35 0.96 -2.78 7.81
CA ASP A 35 1.13 -2.74 9.28
C ASP A 35 2.58 -2.55 9.72
N ARG A 36 3.53 -3.15 8.99
CA ARG A 36 4.98 -3.08 9.29
C ARG A 36 5.68 -1.90 8.64
N ALA A 37 4.95 -0.97 8.04
CA ALA A 37 5.51 0.18 7.36
C ALA A 37 6.52 0.93 8.24
N LYS A 38 7.57 1.40 7.58
CA LYS A 38 8.69 2.11 8.23
C LYS A 38 8.65 3.60 7.95
N ASN A 39 8.07 3.98 6.82
CA ASN A 39 7.98 5.36 6.40
C ASN A 39 6.84 5.51 5.38
N TYR A 40 6.46 6.75 5.12
CA TYR A 40 5.59 7.12 4.01
C TYR A 40 6.05 8.43 3.39
N ARG A 41 5.80 8.59 2.10
CA ARG A 41 6.11 9.82 1.35
C ARG A 41 5.09 10.06 0.25
N GLN A 42 5.00 11.29 -0.25
CA GLN A 42 4.17 11.57 -1.42
C GLN A 42 4.71 10.84 -2.65
N ASP A 43 3.78 10.33 -3.46
CA ASP A 43 4.09 9.84 -4.80
C ASP A 43 4.19 11.02 -5.79
N TYR A 44 4.74 10.77 -6.98
CA TYR A 44 4.80 11.79 -8.04
C TYR A 44 3.40 12.14 -8.57
N MET A 45 2.43 11.22 -8.46
CA MET A 45 1.02 11.50 -8.74
C MET A 45 0.35 12.11 -7.51
N ALA A 46 -0.27 13.28 -7.69
CA ALA A 46 -1.00 13.95 -6.62
C ALA A 46 -2.10 13.05 -6.04
N GLY A 47 -2.28 13.11 -4.72
CA GLY A 47 -3.23 12.28 -3.97
C GLY A 47 -2.69 10.91 -3.56
N ARG A 48 -1.58 10.45 -4.16
CA ARG A 48 -0.99 9.15 -3.84
C ARG A 48 0.16 9.24 -2.87
N TRP A 49 0.34 8.15 -2.13
CA TRP A 49 1.38 8.00 -1.13
C TRP A 49 2.12 6.68 -1.35
N VAL A 50 3.43 6.72 -1.15
CA VAL A 50 4.30 5.56 -1.13
C VAL A 50 4.52 5.16 0.32
N ILE A 51 4.24 3.91 0.65
CA ILE A 51 4.49 3.29 1.95
C ILE A 51 5.72 2.40 1.82
N GLU A 52 6.75 2.70 2.59
CA GLU A 52 8.01 1.95 2.59
C GLU A 52 7.96 0.81 3.61
N THR A 53 8.25 -0.41 3.18
CA THR A 53 8.15 -1.59 4.03
C THR A 53 9.12 -2.70 3.60
N LYS A 54 9.07 -3.84 4.29
CA LYS A 54 9.83 -5.04 3.95
C LYS A 54 8.95 -6.26 3.82
N HIS A 55 9.21 -7.06 2.79
CA HIS A 55 8.61 -8.37 2.59
C HIS A 55 9.66 -9.38 2.15
N ARG A 56 9.66 -10.58 2.74
CA ARG A 56 10.67 -11.64 2.48
C ARG A 56 12.11 -11.11 2.48
N ARG A 57 12.45 -10.31 3.51
CA ARG A 57 13.75 -9.64 3.73
C ARG A 57 14.20 -8.63 2.66
N GLN A 58 13.31 -8.26 1.74
CA GLN A 58 13.58 -7.31 0.67
C GLN A 58 12.79 -6.03 0.92
N ASN A 59 13.27 -4.91 0.37
CA ASN A 59 12.56 -3.63 0.44
C ASN A 59 11.40 -3.63 -0.56
N TRP A 60 10.27 -3.09 -0.14
CA TRP A 60 9.07 -2.98 -0.95
C TRP A 60 8.45 -1.62 -0.75
N GLU A 61 7.76 -1.18 -1.78
CA GLU A 61 6.91 0.01 -1.78
C GLU A 61 5.47 -0.41 -2.07
N ILE A 62 4.53 0.13 -1.30
CA ILE A 62 3.10 0.04 -1.57
C ILE A 62 2.63 1.43 -1.96
N ILE A 63 1.96 1.56 -3.11
CA ILE A 63 1.30 2.81 -3.49
C ILE A 63 -0.15 2.75 -3.03
N VAL A 64 -0.54 3.76 -2.27
CA VAL A 64 -1.89 3.90 -1.72
C VAL A 64 -2.50 5.25 -2.08
N GLU A 65 -3.81 5.31 -2.14
CA GLU A 65 -4.60 6.52 -2.35
C GLU A 65 -5.70 6.56 -1.29
N PRO A 66 -5.67 7.52 -0.35
CA PRO A 66 -6.74 7.69 0.62
C PRO A 66 -7.98 8.29 -0.06
N ASP A 67 -9.11 7.61 0.08
CA ASP A 67 -10.44 8.09 -0.30
C ASP A 67 -11.10 8.72 0.93
N PHE A 68 -11.20 10.05 0.92
CA PHE A 68 -11.76 10.83 2.04
C PHE A 68 -13.29 10.78 2.09
N ASP A 69 -13.95 10.50 0.96
CA ASP A 69 -15.41 10.44 0.90
C ASP A 69 -15.90 9.10 1.46
N GLU A 70 -15.18 8.00 1.16
CA GLU A 70 -15.51 6.66 1.67
C GLU A 70 -14.77 6.28 2.96
N GLN A 71 -13.80 7.10 3.42
CA GLN A 71 -12.90 6.79 4.53
C GLN A 71 -12.20 5.44 4.37
N LYS A 72 -11.58 5.24 3.20
CA LYS A 72 -10.82 4.04 2.85
C LYS A 72 -9.42 4.38 2.39
N VAL A 73 -8.52 3.40 2.45
CA VAL A 73 -7.21 3.46 1.79
C VAL A 73 -7.21 2.46 0.66
N VAL A 74 -7.21 2.97 -0.58
CA VAL A 74 -7.18 2.15 -1.77
C VAL A 74 -5.73 1.76 -2.06
N ILE A 75 -5.45 0.46 -2.04
CA ILE A 75 -4.17 -0.08 -2.47
C ILE A 75 -4.12 -0.11 -4.00
N ILE A 76 -3.28 0.75 -4.58
CA ILE A 76 -3.11 0.88 -6.02
C ILE A 76 -2.17 -0.20 -6.56
N THR A 77 -1.01 -0.38 -5.94
CA THR A 77 -0.03 -1.42 -6.32
C THR A 77 0.98 -1.68 -5.21
N ALA A 78 1.74 -2.77 -5.31
CA ALA A 78 2.93 -2.98 -4.49
C ALA A 78 4.03 -3.67 -5.30
N TYR A 79 5.28 -3.24 -5.10
CA TYR A 79 6.43 -3.78 -5.82
C TYR A 79 7.69 -3.80 -4.95
N LYS A 80 8.58 -4.72 -5.29
CA LYS A 80 9.93 -4.79 -4.74
C LYS A 80 10.79 -3.66 -5.31
N VAL A 81 11.58 -3.02 -4.45
CA VAL A 81 12.64 -2.05 -4.81
C VAL A 81 13.98 -2.76 -4.97
#